data_AF-A0A0E1W5F3-F1
#
_entry.id   AF-A0A0E1W5F3-F1
#
_cell.length_a   1.000
_cell.length_b   1.000
_cell.length_c   1.000
_cell.angle_alpha   90.00
_cell.angle_beta   90.00
_cell.angle_gamma   90.00
#
_symmetry.space_group_name_H-M   'P 1'
#
loop_
_entity.id
_entity.type
_entity.pdbx_description
1 polymer ?
#
loop_
_entity_poly.entity_id
_entity_poly.type
_entity_poly.pdbx_seq_one_letter_code
_entity_poly.pdbx_strand_id
1 'polypeptide(L)'
;MKKLLAAVGLSLILLSAAANAAVPSLQQIQQSIAQGNWQRADAQLSQVIDAYPDNARARYLYGQVLDREGRPAEALAQIERAKSLDPQLRFTDPSRF
;
A
#
# COMPACT_ATOMS: atom_id res chain seq x y z
N MET A 1 31.71 -44.93 -5.28
CA MET A 1 30.73 -45.18 -4.20
C MET A 1 29.78 -44.00 -4.15
N LYS A 2 28.50 -44.23 -4.46
CA LYS A 2 27.40 -43.25 -4.37
C LYS A 2 27.01 -43.09 -2.91
N LYS A 3 26.93 -41.84 -2.40
CA LYS A 3 26.36 -41.36 -1.11
C LYS A 3 27.11 -40.06 -0.73
N LEU A 4 26.54 -38.89 -0.40
CA LEU A 4 25.22 -38.50 0.09
C LEU A 4 24.93 -37.02 -0.26
N LEU A 5 23.65 -36.71 -0.41
CA LEU A 5 23.05 -35.37 -0.44
C LEU A 5 23.01 -34.75 0.96
N ALA A 6 23.25 -33.44 1.07
CA ALA A 6 22.69 -32.53 2.09
C ALA A 6 23.07 -31.08 1.66
N ALA A 7 22.18 -30.31 1.05
CA ALA A 7 21.16 -29.47 1.70
C ALA A 7 21.77 -28.41 2.65
N VAL A 8 22.12 -27.24 2.11
CA VAL A 8 22.02 -25.98 2.84
C VAL A 8 21.52 -24.92 1.85
N GLY A 9 20.20 -24.75 1.82
CA GLY A 9 19.58 -23.58 1.21
C GLY A 9 19.84 -22.39 2.12
N LEU A 10 20.81 -21.55 1.74
CA LEU A 10 21.04 -20.28 2.42
C LEU A 10 20.14 -19.23 1.75
N SER A 11 18.83 -19.33 1.98
CA SER A 11 17.91 -18.23 1.69
C SER A 11 18.22 -17.12 2.68
N LEU A 12 19.10 -16.20 2.27
CA LEU A 12 19.39 -14.99 3.02
C LEU A 12 18.08 -14.21 3.12
N ILE A 13 17.44 -14.30 4.28
CA ILE A 13 16.34 -13.46 4.70
C ILE A 13 16.87 -12.03 4.60
N LEU A 14 16.37 -11.27 3.63
CA LEU A 14 16.56 -9.83 3.58
C LEU A 14 15.89 -9.28 4.83
N LEU A 15 16.69 -9.11 5.88
CA LEU A 15 16.35 -8.32 7.04
C LEU A 15 16.25 -6.88 6.55
N SER A 16 15.11 -6.53 5.97
CA SER A 16 14.75 -5.14 5.76
C SER A 16 14.72 -4.51 7.15
N ALA A 17 15.82 -3.85 7.49
CA ALA A 17 15.86 -2.82 8.51
C ALA A 17 14.93 -1.71 8.03
N ALA A 18 13.63 -1.95 8.12
CA ALA A 18 12.66 -0.88 8.21
C ALA A 18 12.99 -0.23 9.55
N ALA A 19 13.87 0.77 9.49
CA ALA A 19 13.95 1.79 10.51
C ALA A 19 12.52 2.11 10.94
N ASN A 20 12.28 2.25 12.24
CA ASN A 20 10.99 2.55 12.84
C ASN A 20 10.43 3.92 12.40
N ALA A 21 10.35 4.17 11.10
CA ALA A 21 9.64 5.27 10.50
C ALA A 21 8.16 5.02 10.82
N ALA A 22 7.56 5.99 11.50
CA ALA A 22 6.14 5.96 11.76
C ALA A 22 5.39 5.79 10.43
N VAL A 23 4.39 4.91 10.42
CA VAL A 23 3.50 4.74 9.27
C VAL A 23 2.96 6.12 8.88
N PRO A 24 3.00 6.49 7.58
CA PRO A 24 2.58 7.81 7.14
C PRO A 24 1.17 8.15 7.61
N SER A 25 0.99 9.36 8.13
CA SER A 25 -0.33 9.83 8.55
C SER A 25 -1.18 10.21 7.34
N LEU A 26 -2.50 10.17 7.51
CA LEU A 26 -3.43 10.61 6.48
C LEU A 26 -3.17 12.06 6.04
N GLN A 27 -2.80 12.94 6.98
CA GLN A 27 -2.47 14.33 6.68
C GLN A 27 -1.24 14.44 5.77
N GLN A 28 -0.19 13.63 6.02
CA GLN A 28 1.01 13.61 5.18
C GLN A 28 0.71 13.12 3.76
N ILE A 29 -0.16 12.11 3.63
CA ILE A 29 -0.61 11.59 2.32
C ILE A 29 -1.40 12.67 1.58
N GLN A 30 -2.37 13.30 2.25
CA GLN A 30 -3.18 14.37 1.68
C GLN A 30 -2.33 15.56 1.24
N GLN A 31 -1.29 15.90 2.00
CA GLN A 31 -0.35 16.94 1.62
C GLN A 31 0.41 16.61 0.33
N SER A 32 0.93 15.38 0.20
CA SER A 32 1.60 14.93 -1.03
C SER A 32 0.65 14.96 -2.23
N ILE A 33 -0.59 14.48 -2.07
CA ILE A 33 -1.65 14.54 -3.08
C ILE A 33 -1.95 15.98 -3.48
N ALA A 34 -2.15 16.88 -2.51
CA ALA A 34 -2.48 18.29 -2.76
C ALA A 34 -1.35 19.03 -3.49
N GLN A 35 -0.10 18.62 -3.28
CA GLN A 35 1.07 19.16 -3.98
C GLN A 35 1.29 18.53 -5.37
N GLY A 36 0.49 17.53 -5.76
CA GLY A 36 0.71 16.76 -6.98
C GLY A 36 1.96 15.87 -6.95
N ASN A 37 2.51 15.62 -5.75
CA ASN A 37 3.67 14.76 -5.55
C ASN A 37 3.23 13.29 -5.53
N TRP A 38 2.78 12.79 -6.69
CA TRP A 38 2.14 11.47 -6.82
C TRP A 38 3.06 10.32 -6.40
N GLN A 39 4.33 10.36 -6.78
CA GLN A 39 5.32 9.35 -6.40
C GLN A 39 5.55 9.27 -4.89
N ARG A 40 5.48 10.42 -4.20
CA ARG A 40 5.58 10.45 -2.74
C ARG A 40 4.32 9.88 -2.10
N ALA A 41 3.15 10.20 -2.65
CA ALA A 41 1.89 9.65 -2.17
C ALA A 41 1.81 8.13 -2.39
N ASP A 42 2.32 7.60 -3.52
CA ASP A 42 2.44 6.16 -3.79
C ASP A 42 3.26 5.48 -2.68
N ALA A 43 4.48 5.97 -2.44
CA ALA A 43 5.37 5.40 -1.42
C ALA A 43 4.77 5.49 0.00
N GLN A 44 4.03 6.55 0.29
CA GLN A 44 3.36 6.68 1.59
C GLN A 44 2.19 5.69 1.73
N LEU A 45 1.40 5.52 0.66
CA LEU A 45 0.24 4.64 0.67
C LEU A 45 0.63 3.17 0.64
N SER A 46 1.73 2.80 -0.04
CA SER A 46 2.29 1.45 0.03
C SER A 46 2.69 1.10 1.47
N GLN A 47 3.39 1.99 2.18
CA GLN A 47 3.73 1.81 3.60
C GLN A 47 2.50 1.65 4.50
N VAL A 48 1.44 2.44 4.27
CA VAL A 48 0.20 2.30 5.03
C VAL A 48 -0.48 0.95 4.75
N ILE A 49 -0.48 0.49 3.50
CA ILE A 49 -1.09 -0.79 3.12
C ILE A 49 -0.27 -1.97 3.66
N ASP A 50 1.05 -1.88 3.68
CA ASP A 50 1.91 -2.91 4.27
C ASP A 50 1.67 -3.05 5.78
N ALA A 51 1.50 -1.92 6.48
CA ALA A 51 1.18 -1.92 7.91
C ALA A 51 -0.28 -2.31 8.21
N TYR A 52 -1.22 -1.91 7.33
CA TYR A 52 -2.65 -2.08 7.52
C TYR A 52 -3.30 -2.60 6.22
N PRO A 53 -3.16 -3.90 5.91
CA PRO A 53 -3.59 -4.47 4.64
C PRO A 53 -5.11 -4.40 4.41
N ASP A 54 -5.92 -4.28 5.46
CA ASP A 54 -7.38 -4.19 5.37
C ASP A 54 -7.92 -2.75 5.50
N ASN A 55 -7.05 -1.74 5.37
CA ASN A 55 -7.46 -0.34 5.37
C ASN A 55 -8.10 0.04 4.03
N ALA A 56 -9.43 -0.08 3.96
CA ALA A 56 -10.21 0.24 2.76
C ALA A 56 -9.99 1.68 2.25
N ARG A 57 -9.87 2.65 3.17
CA ARG A 57 -9.62 4.05 2.83
C ARG A 57 -8.25 4.25 2.18
N ALA A 58 -7.21 3.63 2.74
CA ALA A 58 -5.86 3.71 2.18
C ALA A 58 -5.80 3.11 0.78
N ARG A 59 -6.42 1.94 0.56
CA ARG A 59 -6.51 1.31 -0.76
C ARG A 59 -7.24 2.18 -1.78
N TYR A 60 -8.35 2.80 -1.38
CA TYR A 60 -9.08 3.72 -2.25
C TYR A 60 -8.26 4.97 -2.62
N LEU A 61 -7.57 5.57 -1.66
CA LEU A 61 -6.65 6.68 -1.93
C LEU A 61 -5.50 6.23 -2.84
N TYR A 62 -4.99 5.01 -2.65
CA TYR A 62 -3.91 4.49 -3.46
C TYR A 62 -4.33 4.28 -4.90
N GLY A 63 -5.54 3.76 -5.12
CA GLY A 63 -6.11 3.69 -6.45
C GLY A 63 -6.17 5.04 -7.16
N GLN A 64 -6.60 6.10 -6.47
CA GLN A 64 -6.61 7.45 -7.04
C GLN A 64 -5.21 7.97 -7.38
N VAL A 65 -4.21 7.69 -6.53
CA VAL A 65 -2.83 8.10 -6.79
C VAL A 65 -2.27 7.35 -8.00
N LEU A 66 -2.45 6.03 -8.08
CA LEU A 66 -2.01 5.20 -9.20
C LEU A 66 -2.61 5.64 -10.53
N ASP A 67 -3.89 6.03 -10.54
CA ASP A 67 -4.55 6.58 -11.73
C ASP A 67 -3.87 7.89 -12.19
N ARG A 68 -3.53 8.79 -11.25
CA ARG A 68 -2.80 10.03 -11.53
C ARG A 68 -1.37 9.79 -12.03
N GLU A 69 -0.76 8.68 -11.65
CA GLU A 69 0.55 8.24 -12.15
C GLU A 69 0.49 7.54 -13.52
N GLY A 70 -0.71 7.35 -14.09
CA GLY A 70 -0.88 6.66 -15.37
C GLY A 70 -0.80 5.13 -15.25
N ARG A 71 -1.10 4.58 -14.05
CA ARG A 71 -1.13 3.14 -13.75
C ARG A 71 -2.57 2.64 -13.49
N PRO A 72 -3.51 2.78 -14.44
CA PRO A 72 -4.94 2.54 -14.20
C PRO A 72 -5.28 1.08 -13.89
N ALA A 73 -4.51 0.11 -14.40
CA ALA A 73 -4.74 -1.30 -14.10
C ALA A 73 -4.51 -1.61 -12.61
N GLU A 74 -3.43 -1.08 -12.04
CA GLU A 74 -3.12 -1.22 -10.62
C GLU A 74 -4.09 -0.42 -9.76
N ALA A 75 -4.50 0.76 -10.24
CA ALA A 75 -5.52 1.58 -9.59
C ALA A 75 -6.84 0.82 -9.41
N LEU A 76 -7.31 0.15 -10.48
CA LEU A 76 -8.52 -0.65 -10.45
C LEU A 76 -8.43 -1.77 -9.41
N ALA A 77 -7.32 -2.51 -9.37
CA ALA A 77 -7.11 -3.57 -8.39
C ALA A 77 -7.19 -3.06 -6.94
N GLN A 78 -6.63 -1.89 -6.65
CA GLN A 78 -6.72 -1.29 -5.31
C GLN A 78 -8.16 -0.85 -4.96
N ILE A 79 -8.88 -0.27 -5.92
CA ILE A 79 -10.27 0.16 -5.74
C ILE A 79 -11.20 -1.04 -5.54
N GLU A 80 -11.01 -2.12 -6.29
CA GLU A 80 -11.75 -3.37 -6.12
C GLU A 80 -11.51 -3.96 -4.73
N ARG A 81 -10.26 -3.97 -4.27
CA ARG A 81 -9.95 -4.41 -2.91
C ARG A 81 -10.58 -3.50 -1.86
N ALA A 82 -10.54 -2.18 -2.02
CA ALA A 82 -11.22 -1.24 -1.14
C ALA A 82 -12.73 -1.51 -1.05
N LYS A 83 -13.38 -1.75 -2.19
CA LYS A 83 -14.80 -2.10 -2.27
C LYS A 83 -15.11 -3.47 -1.66
N SER A 84 -14.20 -4.43 -1.74
CA SER A 84 -14.37 -5.72 -1.05
C SER A 84 -14.34 -5.59 0.48
N LEU A 85 -13.55 -4.64 1.00
CA LEU A 85 -13.40 -4.38 2.43
C LEU A 85 -14.51 -3.50 2.99
N ASP A 86 -14.97 -2.52 2.21
CA ASP A 86 -16.13 -1.69 2.52
C ASP A 86 -16.99 -1.49 1.26
N PRO A 87 -17.99 -2.37 1.03
CA PRO A 87 -18.83 -2.33 -0.16
C PRO A 87 -19.61 -1.03 -0.36
N GLN A 88 -19.86 -0.30 0.73
CA GLN A 88 -20.55 0.99 0.71
C GLN A 88 -19.60 2.18 0.68
N LEU A 89 -18.27 1.97 0.70
CA LEU A 89 -17.23 3.00 0.76
C LEU A 89 -17.58 4.12 1.77
N ARG A 90 -17.99 3.75 2.98
CA ARG A 90 -18.54 4.64 4.00
C ARG A 90 -17.61 5.78 4.38
N PHE A 91 -16.30 5.57 4.22
CA PHE A 91 -15.26 6.56 4.46
C PHE A 91 -15.16 7.64 3.36
N THR A 92 -15.90 7.54 2.25
CA THR A 92 -15.99 8.62 1.25
C THR A 92 -17.17 9.55 1.49
N ASP A 93 -18.06 9.21 2.43
CA ASP A 93 -19.25 10.00 2.76
C ASP A 93 -18.86 11.24 3.60
N PRO A 94 -19.07 12.46 3.09
CA PRO A 94 -18.79 13.69 3.83
C PRO A 94 -19.55 13.82 5.15
N SER A 95 -20.72 13.17 5.28
CA SER A 95 -21.57 13.25 6.48
C SER A 95 -21.07 12.40 7.65
N ARG A 96 -20.04 11.58 7.45
CA ARG A 96 -19.49 10.64 8.44
C ARG A 96 -18.18 11.10 9.07
N PHE A 97 -17.79 12.35 8.84
CA PHE A 97 -16.60 12.98 9.39
C PHE A 97 -16.92 13.92 10.55
#